data_AF-G0EQC5-F1
#
_entry.id   AF-G0EQC5-F1
#
_cell.length_a   1.000
_cell.length_b   1.000
_cell.length_c   1.000
_cell.angle_alpha   90.00
_cell.angle_beta   90.00
_cell.angle_gamma   90.00
#
_symmetry.space_group_name_H-M   'P 1'
#
loop_
_entity.id
_entity.type
_entity.pdbx_description
1 polymer ?
#
loop_
_entity_poly.entity_id
_entity_poly.type
_entity_poly.pdbx_seq_one_letter_code
_entity_poly.pdbx_strand_id
1 'polypeptide(L)'
;MFIISCGNTITQPSNSGEVIGDITYYDPNNTIIKTYPYNLYDGITGTFVGAEGAFKKIAESANAIIYVEESYVDKGITKEGVISFLREFEKYLPREIEIYGEIPDFDGNGKVIFLMANINTNEATTAMAGYFYQSDLIFGKEGVRGEYLHVNVPTNNDTVGTMMHELQHLINAYNNLMQGKAMDIWLNEALSESTSLIFSEPLIGEREDIFNTSTYYSFYTWKLLYTDNTPEGTVSVGGDDNIFISYASSLMFMKWIDLKTGGKQEIYKEIAHSDPSLTDEERLMSVLSKYNLGNDMNDVLLNWIEGINNGDIPGIKLSAIDPDDQKFNINGSIPLLPRSIVLYSTADNPQITSGGKLLTRPLGQTGLSAVINTSVNQESYEGIAETADVENLTIKKAANLNSSIKYQRFNLQNRGYFIDKVITEEDEKNIKKQ
;
A
#
# COMPACT_ATOMS: atom_id res chain seq x y z
N MET A 1 -70.57 19.89 0.92
CA MET A 1 -70.11 18.64 1.55
C MET A 1 -69.63 17.74 0.44
N PHE A 2 -68.32 17.77 0.16
CA PHE A 2 -67.69 16.94 -0.85
C PHE A 2 -66.72 16.00 -0.13
N ILE A 3 -66.92 14.71 -0.37
CA ILE A 3 -66.12 13.64 0.21
C ILE A 3 -64.84 13.48 -0.62
N ILE A 4 -63.74 13.70 0.11
CA ILE A 4 -62.34 13.31 -0.01
C ILE A 4 -61.97 12.40 -1.20
N SER A 5 -61.01 12.89 -1.98
CA SER A 5 -60.18 12.18 -2.96
C SER A 5 -59.17 11.26 -2.27
N CYS A 6 -59.05 10.02 -2.76
CA CYS A 6 -57.97 9.09 -2.39
C CYS A 6 -56.63 9.60 -2.93
N GLY A 7 -55.84 10.23 -2.06
CA GLY A 7 -54.41 10.39 -2.29
C GLY A 7 -53.71 9.07 -1.99
N ASN A 8 -53.21 8.39 -3.03
CA ASN A 8 -52.16 7.39 -2.86
C ASN A 8 -50.93 8.11 -2.31
N THR A 9 -50.78 8.15 -0.99
CA THR A 9 -49.46 8.32 -0.38
C THR A 9 -48.65 7.08 -0.71
N ILE A 10 -47.78 7.19 -1.71
CA ILE A 10 -46.60 6.34 -1.81
C ILE A 10 -45.85 6.58 -0.50
N THR A 11 -45.98 5.65 0.44
CA THR A 11 -45.14 5.61 1.63
C THR A 11 -43.70 5.49 1.13
N GLN A 12 -42.87 6.49 1.42
CA GLN A 12 -41.42 6.30 1.37
C GLN A 12 -41.09 4.98 2.09
N PRO A 13 -40.11 4.19 1.61
CA PRO A 13 -39.65 3.02 2.34
C PRO A 13 -39.40 3.43 3.79
N SER A 14 -39.95 2.68 4.74
CA SER A 14 -39.68 2.94 6.15
C SER A 14 -38.18 2.75 6.37
N ASN A 15 -37.45 3.83 6.63
CA ASN A 15 -36.04 3.84 7.04
C ASN A 15 -35.79 3.13 8.39
N SER A 16 -36.70 2.26 8.85
CA SER A 16 -36.55 1.50 10.08
C SER A 16 -35.64 0.29 9.82
N GLY A 17 -34.33 0.53 9.84
CA GLY A 17 -33.35 -0.54 9.92
C GLY A 17 -33.45 -1.28 11.26
N GLU A 18 -32.97 -2.51 11.28
CA GLU A 18 -32.79 -3.29 12.50
C GLU A 18 -31.54 -2.80 13.25
N VAL A 19 -31.71 -2.43 14.51
CA VAL A 19 -30.60 -1.96 15.37
C VAL A 19 -29.99 -3.16 16.11
N ILE A 20 -28.68 -3.36 15.96
CA ILE A 20 -27.92 -4.49 16.48
C ILE A 20 -26.70 -3.96 17.23
N GLY A 21 -26.89 -3.60 18.49
CA GLY A 21 -25.93 -2.77 19.23
C GLY A 21 -25.92 -1.36 18.64
N ASP A 22 -24.74 -0.86 18.27
CA ASP A 22 -24.55 0.47 17.69
C ASP A 22 -24.58 0.50 16.14
N ILE A 23 -24.93 -0.64 15.52
CA ILE A 23 -25.05 -0.78 14.07
C ILE A 23 -26.52 -0.85 13.69
N THR A 24 -26.90 -0.09 12.67
CA THR A 24 -28.21 -0.19 12.01
C THR A 24 -28.04 -0.95 10.70
N TYR A 25 -28.76 -2.06 10.54
CA TYR A 25 -28.79 -2.86 9.32
C TYR A 25 -30.12 -2.65 8.59
N TYR A 26 -30.08 -2.32 7.31
CA TYR A 26 -31.26 -2.00 6.51
C TYR A 26 -31.68 -3.21 5.67
N ASP A 27 -32.98 -3.45 5.55
CA ASP A 27 -33.51 -4.44 4.61
C ASP A 27 -33.16 -4.02 3.17
N PRO A 28 -32.37 -4.82 2.42
CA PRO A 28 -31.94 -4.45 1.07
C PRO A 28 -33.10 -4.26 0.08
N ASN A 29 -34.29 -4.80 0.37
CA ASN A 29 -35.48 -4.61 -0.46
C ASN A 29 -36.18 -3.26 -0.23
N ASN A 30 -35.90 -2.60 0.91
CA ASN A 30 -36.62 -1.41 1.37
C ASN A 30 -35.64 -0.32 1.85
N THR A 31 -34.54 -0.13 1.12
CA THR A 31 -33.49 0.82 1.49
C THR A 31 -33.26 1.90 0.43
N ILE A 32 -32.45 2.89 0.80
CA ILE A 32 -32.00 3.96 -0.09
C ILE A 32 -31.09 3.37 -1.17
N ILE A 33 -31.40 3.68 -2.42
CA ILE A 33 -30.56 3.38 -3.58
C ILE A 33 -29.94 4.69 -4.07
N LYS A 34 -28.64 4.67 -4.33
CA LYS A 34 -27.89 5.77 -4.96
C LYS A 34 -27.05 5.23 -6.10
N THR A 35 -26.90 6.01 -7.16
CA THR A 35 -25.97 5.67 -8.24
C THR A 35 -24.61 6.27 -7.92
N TYR A 36 -23.54 5.50 -8.12
CA TYR A 36 -22.17 5.99 -7.93
C TYR A 36 -21.26 5.58 -9.10
N PRO A 37 -20.40 6.49 -9.58
CA PRO A 37 -19.28 6.13 -10.42
C PRO A 37 -18.17 5.47 -9.59
N TYR A 38 -17.57 4.43 -10.15
CA TYR A 38 -16.44 3.70 -9.58
C TYR A 38 -15.58 3.10 -10.70
N ASN A 39 -14.38 2.65 -10.37
CA ASN A 39 -13.46 2.02 -11.32
C ASN A 39 -13.38 0.50 -11.10
N LEU A 40 -13.25 -0.22 -12.21
CA LEU A 40 -12.95 -1.64 -12.29
C LEU A 40 -11.48 -1.81 -12.70
N TYR A 41 -10.78 -2.76 -12.09
CA TYR A 41 -9.48 -3.21 -12.53
C TYR A 41 -9.59 -4.30 -13.59
N ASP A 42 -8.97 -4.09 -14.76
CA ASP A 42 -8.85 -5.13 -15.79
C ASP A 42 -7.57 -5.94 -15.57
N GLY A 43 -7.74 -7.21 -15.20
CA GLY A 43 -6.64 -8.12 -14.88
C GLY A 43 -5.79 -8.56 -16.08
N ILE A 44 -6.22 -8.30 -17.33
CA ILE A 44 -5.44 -8.60 -18.54
C ILE A 44 -4.58 -7.40 -18.93
N THR A 45 -5.16 -6.19 -18.90
CA THR A 45 -4.47 -4.99 -19.38
C THR A 45 -3.74 -4.24 -18.26
N GLY A 46 -4.07 -4.50 -17.00
CA GLY A 46 -3.53 -3.78 -15.85
C GLY A 46 -4.07 -2.34 -15.72
N THR A 47 -5.21 -2.03 -16.34
CA THR A 47 -5.76 -0.67 -16.39
C THR A 47 -7.09 -0.55 -15.67
N PHE A 48 -7.43 0.66 -15.23
CA PHE A 48 -8.74 0.97 -14.67
C PHE A 48 -9.76 1.32 -15.76
N VAL A 49 -10.96 0.77 -15.64
CA VAL A 49 -12.12 1.04 -16.49
C VAL A 49 -13.22 1.68 -15.66
N GLY A 50 -13.68 2.86 -16.07
CA GLY A 50 -14.79 3.55 -15.40
C GLY A 50 -16.10 2.79 -15.55
N ALA A 51 -16.87 2.70 -14.47
CA ALA A 51 -18.17 2.08 -14.37
C ALA A 51 -19.13 2.95 -13.56
N GLU A 52 -20.41 2.65 -13.67
CA GLU A 52 -21.48 3.26 -12.88
C GLU A 52 -22.41 2.15 -12.40
N GLY A 53 -22.78 2.19 -11.12
CA GLY A 53 -23.61 1.15 -10.49
C GLY A 53 -24.66 1.75 -9.56
N ALA A 54 -25.77 1.04 -9.39
CA ALA A 54 -26.78 1.36 -8.39
C ALA A 54 -26.42 0.65 -7.08
N PHE A 55 -26.28 1.40 -5.99
CA PHE A 55 -25.86 0.89 -4.69
C PHE A 55 -26.96 1.05 -3.64
N LYS A 56 -27.23 -0.02 -2.90
CA LYS A 56 -28.16 -0.09 -1.78
C LYS A 56 -27.44 0.20 -0.47
N LYS A 57 -27.94 1.15 0.32
CA LYS A 57 -27.45 1.36 1.69
C LYS A 57 -27.86 0.16 2.55
N ILE A 58 -26.91 -0.63 3.01
CA ILE A 58 -27.24 -1.87 3.74
C ILE A 58 -26.91 -1.82 5.23
N ALA A 59 -25.95 -0.99 5.64
CA ALA A 59 -25.63 -0.83 7.05
C ALA A 59 -25.00 0.52 7.36
N GLU A 60 -25.02 0.87 8.64
CA GLU A 60 -24.44 2.09 9.16
C GLU A 60 -24.05 1.88 10.63
N SER A 61 -22.88 2.37 10.99
CA SER A 61 -22.36 2.43 12.36
C SER A 61 -22.16 3.88 12.80
N ALA A 62 -21.41 4.13 13.88
CA ALA A 62 -21.12 5.49 14.34
C ALA A 62 -20.29 6.28 13.31
N ASN A 63 -19.30 5.64 12.69
CA ASN A 63 -18.30 6.28 11.84
C ASN A 63 -18.27 5.77 10.40
N ALA A 64 -19.19 4.88 10.01
CA ALA A 64 -19.22 4.33 8.66
C ALA A 64 -20.62 4.08 8.09
N ILE A 65 -20.73 4.14 6.76
CA ILE A 65 -21.90 3.73 5.98
C ILE A 65 -21.45 2.70 4.94
N ILE A 66 -22.22 1.61 4.80
CA ILE A 66 -21.99 0.61 3.76
C ILE A 66 -23.07 0.69 2.70
N TYR A 67 -22.60 0.82 1.46
CA TYR A 67 -23.38 0.70 0.24
C TYR A 67 -22.90 -0.51 -0.55
N VAL A 68 -23.80 -1.41 -0.96
CA VAL A 68 -23.48 -2.56 -1.82
C VAL A 68 -24.15 -2.40 -3.17
N GLU A 69 -23.40 -2.65 -4.24
CA GLU A 69 -23.92 -2.66 -5.60
C GLU A 69 -25.07 -3.69 -5.74
N GLU A 70 -26.17 -3.26 -6.34
CA GLU A 70 -27.44 -3.98 -6.33
C GLU A 70 -27.32 -5.42 -6.84
N SER A 71 -26.51 -5.66 -7.87
CA SER A 71 -26.31 -6.98 -8.45
C SER A 71 -25.47 -7.92 -7.56
N TYR A 72 -24.86 -7.42 -6.48
CA TYR A 72 -24.04 -8.17 -5.53
C TYR A 72 -24.65 -8.36 -4.14
N VAL A 73 -25.79 -7.71 -3.84
CA VAL A 73 -26.46 -7.82 -2.52
C VAL A 73 -26.73 -9.28 -2.13
N ASP A 74 -27.17 -10.12 -3.07
CA ASP A 74 -27.48 -11.54 -2.81
C ASP A 74 -26.33 -12.50 -3.19
N LYS A 75 -25.13 -11.97 -3.49
CA LYS A 75 -23.98 -12.74 -4.02
C LYS A 75 -22.78 -12.73 -3.09
N GLY A 76 -23.00 -13.14 -1.84
CA GLY A 76 -21.91 -13.39 -0.88
C GLY A 76 -21.73 -12.30 0.17
N ILE A 77 -22.50 -11.21 0.12
CA ILE A 77 -22.64 -10.29 1.25
C ILE A 77 -23.69 -10.83 2.21
N THR A 78 -23.26 -11.24 3.39
CA THR A 78 -24.17 -11.69 4.46
C THR A 78 -24.35 -10.59 5.49
N LYS A 79 -25.52 -10.55 6.13
CA LYS A 79 -25.79 -9.62 7.24
C LYS A 79 -24.74 -9.75 8.35
N GLU A 80 -24.40 -10.98 8.71
CA GLU A 80 -23.37 -11.29 9.72
C GLU A 80 -22.00 -10.77 9.28
N GLY A 81 -21.62 -10.96 8.02
CA GLY A 81 -20.36 -10.46 7.46
C GLY A 81 -20.26 -8.94 7.51
N VAL A 82 -21.33 -8.24 7.11
CA VAL A 82 -21.43 -6.77 7.15
C VAL A 82 -21.31 -6.23 8.57
N ILE A 83 -22.01 -6.86 9.53
CA ILE A 83 -21.92 -6.48 10.94
C ILE A 83 -20.52 -6.75 11.50
N SER A 84 -19.90 -7.87 11.13
CA SER A 84 -18.53 -8.20 11.55
C SER A 84 -17.53 -7.17 11.04
N PHE A 85 -17.61 -6.85 9.74
CA PHE A 85 -16.78 -5.83 9.10
C PHE A 85 -16.88 -4.48 9.83
N LEU A 86 -18.10 -3.99 10.08
CA LEU A 86 -18.29 -2.70 10.77
C LEU A 86 -17.78 -2.72 12.21
N ARG A 87 -18.00 -3.82 12.95
CA ARG A 87 -17.49 -3.93 14.34
C ARG A 87 -15.98 -3.88 14.39
N GLU A 88 -15.32 -4.53 13.43
CA GLU A 88 -13.87 -4.58 13.38
C GLU A 88 -13.29 -3.23 12.93
N PHE A 89 -13.90 -2.58 11.94
CA PHE A 89 -13.57 -1.21 11.57
C PHE A 89 -13.68 -0.24 12.76
N GLU A 90 -14.82 -0.22 13.44
CA GLU A 90 -15.07 0.65 14.61
C GLU A 90 -14.10 0.38 15.77
N LYS A 91 -13.68 -0.87 15.94
CA LYS A 91 -12.70 -1.25 16.96
C LYS A 91 -11.32 -0.64 16.68
N TYR A 92 -10.88 -0.60 15.43
CA TYR A 92 -9.54 -0.17 15.05
C TYR A 92 -9.43 1.31 14.71
N LEU A 93 -10.52 1.94 14.27
CA LEU A 93 -10.58 3.34 13.86
C LEU A 93 -9.95 4.33 14.86
N PRO A 94 -10.18 4.23 16.20
CA PRO A 94 -9.56 5.18 17.13
C PRO A 94 -8.03 5.16 17.10
N ARG A 95 -7.41 3.98 16.92
CA ARG A 95 -5.95 3.85 16.86
C ARG A 95 -5.40 4.35 15.53
N GLU A 96 -6.13 4.14 14.44
CA GLU A 96 -5.79 4.67 13.11
C GLU A 96 -5.71 6.21 13.14
N ILE A 97 -6.76 6.85 13.66
CA ILE A 97 -6.81 8.32 13.80
C ILE A 97 -5.72 8.83 14.73
N GLU A 98 -5.46 8.13 15.83
CA GLU A 98 -4.43 8.52 16.80
C GLU A 98 -3.02 8.57 16.18
N ILE A 99 -2.72 7.66 15.25
CA ILE A 99 -1.41 7.53 14.62
C ILE A 99 -1.29 8.44 13.40
N TYR A 100 -2.24 8.38 12.47
CA TYR A 100 -2.08 8.99 11.14
C TYR A 100 -2.77 10.34 10.99
N GLY A 101 -3.71 10.66 11.88
CA GLY A 101 -4.40 11.94 11.91
C GLY A 101 -5.88 11.87 11.58
N GLU A 102 -6.46 13.04 11.32
CA GLU A 102 -7.91 13.20 11.19
C GLU A 102 -8.41 12.73 9.83
N ILE A 103 -9.63 12.18 9.83
CA ILE A 103 -10.42 11.90 8.63
C ILE A 103 -11.20 13.19 8.31
N PRO A 104 -11.17 13.68 7.06
CA PRO A 104 -12.00 14.81 6.66
C PRO A 104 -13.50 14.49 6.76
N ASP A 105 -14.32 15.53 6.72
CA ASP A 105 -15.79 15.41 6.62
C ASP A 105 -16.29 16.39 5.56
N PHE A 106 -15.98 16.08 4.30
CA PHE A 106 -16.31 16.96 3.17
C PHE A 106 -17.80 16.97 2.84
N ASP A 107 -18.50 15.86 3.09
CA ASP A 107 -19.94 15.75 2.82
C ASP A 107 -20.83 16.09 4.04
N GLY A 108 -20.22 16.28 5.21
CA GLY A 108 -20.88 16.68 6.45
C GLY A 108 -21.66 15.55 7.13
N ASN A 109 -21.45 14.30 6.73
CA ASN A 109 -22.14 13.14 7.28
C ASN A 109 -21.40 12.55 8.52
N GLY A 110 -20.11 12.91 8.71
CA GLY A 110 -19.26 12.46 9.80
C GLY A 110 -18.79 11.00 9.73
N LYS A 111 -18.82 10.37 8.55
CA LYS A 111 -18.65 8.92 8.33
C LYS A 111 -17.91 8.61 7.04
N VAL A 112 -17.07 7.57 7.09
CA VAL A 112 -16.47 6.95 5.91
C VAL A 112 -17.53 6.14 5.16
N ILE A 113 -17.56 6.26 3.84
CA ILE A 113 -18.49 5.56 2.96
C ILE A 113 -17.77 4.38 2.28
N PHE A 114 -18.18 3.16 2.60
CA PHE A 114 -17.72 1.96 1.91
C PHE A 114 -18.63 1.64 0.72
N LEU A 115 -18.06 1.68 -0.49
CA LEU A 115 -18.71 1.24 -1.73
C LEU A 115 -18.25 -0.18 -2.06
N MET A 116 -19.11 -1.16 -1.78
CA MET A 116 -18.84 -2.58 -1.97
C MET A 116 -19.40 -3.05 -3.32
N ALA A 117 -18.52 -3.45 -4.23
CA ALA A 117 -18.87 -3.97 -5.56
C ALA A 117 -17.84 -5.03 -6.00
N ASN A 118 -18.11 -5.76 -7.08
CA ASN A 118 -17.02 -6.44 -7.76
C ASN A 118 -16.25 -5.39 -8.56
N ILE A 119 -15.01 -5.14 -8.12
CA ILE A 119 -14.14 -4.13 -8.72
C ILE A 119 -13.11 -4.74 -9.67
N ASN A 120 -13.26 -6.03 -10.01
CA ASN A 120 -12.35 -6.74 -10.91
C ASN A 120 -13.10 -7.22 -12.16
N THR A 121 -12.45 -7.10 -13.31
CA THR A 121 -12.90 -7.63 -14.61
C THR A 121 -11.75 -8.36 -15.31
N ASN A 122 -12.08 -9.33 -16.16
CA ASN A 122 -11.10 -10.10 -16.94
C ASN A 122 -9.95 -10.67 -16.06
N GLU A 123 -10.28 -11.33 -14.95
CA GLU A 123 -9.29 -11.85 -14.01
C GLU A 123 -8.33 -12.86 -14.67
N ALA A 124 -7.04 -12.52 -14.74
CA ALA A 124 -6.01 -13.38 -15.34
C ALA A 124 -5.25 -14.21 -14.28
N THR A 125 -4.84 -13.58 -13.19
CA THR A 125 -4.07 -14.22 -12.10
C THR A 125 -4.24 -13.54 -10.74
N THR A 126 -4.72 -12.30 -10.73
CA THR A 126 -4.68 -11.42 -9.57
C THR A 126 -5.84 -10.44 -9.55
N ALA A 127 -6.27 -10.08 -8.34
CA ALA A 127 -7.44 -9.26 -8.10
C ALA A 127 -7.15 -8.20 -7.04
N MET A 128 -7.71 -7.02 -7.25
CA MET A 128 -7.72 -5.90 -6.32
C MET A 128 -8.68 -6.18 -5.17
N ALA A 129 -8.22 -6.00 -3.94
CA ALA A 129 -9.05 -6.17 -2.74
C ALA A 129 -9.87 -4.91 -2.41
N GLY A 130 -9.36 -3.73 -2.77
CA GLY A 130 -10.00 -2.44 -2.58
C GLY A 130 -9.10 -1.31 -3.07
N TYR A 131 -9.58 -0.07 -2.98
CA TYR A 131 -8.78 1.13 -3.24
C TYR A 131 -9.43 2.39 -2.65
N PHE A 132 -8.58 3.36 -2.33
CA PHE A 132 -8.93 4.76 -2.19
C PHE A 132 -8.72 5.51 -3.52
N TYR A 133 -9.63 6.44 -3.85
CA TYR A 133 -9.52 7.29 -5.03
C TYR A 133 -9.57 8.76 -4.65
N GLN A 134 -8.43 9.44 -4.62
CA GLN A 134 -8.33 10.84 -4.17
C GLN A 134 -9.24 11.84 -4.90
N SER A 135 -9.62 11.58 -6.16
CA SER A 135 -10.59 12.42 -6.87
C SER A 135 -11.94 12.44 -6.17
N ASP A 136 -12.28 11.45 -5.35
CA ASP A 136 -13.48 11.44 -4.52
C ASP A 136 -13.41 12.53 -3.42
N LEU A 137 -12.22 12.90 -2.94
CA LEU A 137 -12.02 14.08 -2.07
C LEU A 137 -11.96 15.40 -2.85
N ILE A 138 -11.32 15.41 -4.03
CA ILE A 138 -11.06 16.65 -4.79
C ILE A 138 -12.29 17.11 -5.58
N PHE A 139 -12.89 16.21 -6.33
CA PHE A 139 -14.00 16.46 -7.25
C PHE A 139 -15.32 15.84 -6.76
N GLY A 140 -15.23 14.75 -6.02
CA GLY A 140 -16.39 14.03 -5.54
C GLY A 140 -17.09 13.20 -6.61
N LYS A 141 -18.18 12.57 -6.19
CA LYS A 141 -19.08 11.81 -7.05
C LYS A 141 -20.23 12.73 -7.44
N GLU A 142 -20.31 13.04 -8.73
CA GLU A 142 -21.27 14.02 -9.27
C GLU A 142 -21.14 15.42 -8.64
N GLY A 143 -19.92 15.82 -8.26
CA GLY A 143 -19.64 17.10 -7.62
C GLY A 143 -19.84 17.11 -6.10
N VAL A 144 -20.24 15.98 -5.50
CA VAL A 144 -20.33 15.82 -4.03
C VAL A 144 -19.08 15.08 -3.54
N ARG A 145 -18.16 15.84 -2.94
CA ARG A 145 -16.95 15.30 -2.28
C ARG A 145 -17.35 14.37 -1.15
N GLY A 146 -16.50 13.41 -0.80
CA GLY A 146 -16.70 12.59 0.38
C GLY A 146 -15.63 11.52 0.57
N GLU A 147 -15.70 10.88 1.73
CA GLU A 147 -14.72 9.91 2.23
C GLU A 147 -15.06 8.50 1.75
N TYR A 148 -14.90 8.25 0.45
CA TYR A 148 -15.24 6.97 -0.17
C TYR A 148 -14.06 6.00 -0.17
N LEU A 149 -14.29 4.77 0.30
CA LEU A 149 -13.39 3.63 0.14
C LEU A 149 -14.11 2.55 -0.69
N HIS A 150 -13.43 2.04 -1.72
CA HIS A 150 -13.98 1.04 -2.64
C HIS A 150 -13.50 -0.34 -2.22
N VAL A 151 -14.45 -1.28 -2.08
CA VAL A 151 -14.21 -2.60 -1.49
C VAL A 151 -14.61 -3.66 -2.50
N ASN A 152 -13.72 -4.62 -2.76
CA ASN A 152 -14.06 -5.78 -3.57
C ASN A 152 -14.96 -6.74 -2.79
N VAL A 153 -15.95 -7.32 -3.47
CA VAL A 153 -16.83 -8.37 -2.92
C VAL A 153 -16.55 -9.73 -3.58
N PRO A 154 -16.69 -10.85 -2.86
CA PRO A 154 -17.14 -10.96 -1.46
C PRO A 154 -16.07 -10.53 -0.45
N THR A 155 -16.50 -9.98 0.68
CA THR A 155 -15.62 -9.58 1.78
C THR A 155 -15.19 -10.78 2.62
N ASN A 156 -13.97 -10.74 3.16
CA ASN A 156 -13.44 -11.70 4.12
C ASN A 156 -12.78 -10.97 5.31
N ASN A 157 -12.15 -11.69 6.24
CA ASN A 157 -11.50 -11.08 7.41
C ASN A 157 -10.33 -10.16 7.02
N ASP A 158 -9.64 -10.45 5.92
CA ASP A 158 -8.51 -9.65 5.44
C ASP A 158 -8.97 -8.30 4.86
N THR A 159 -10.23 -8.23 4.41
CA THR A 159 -10.82 -7.02 3.82
C THR A 159 -10.79 -5.83 4.76
N VAL A 160 -10.96 -6.03 6.08
CA VAL A 160 -10.85 -4.90 7.03
C VAL A 160 -9.41 -4.40 7.11
N GLY A 161 -8.43 -5.30 7.14
CA GLY A 161 -7.02 -4.93 7.10
C GLY A 161 -6.68 -4.10 5.86
N THR A 162 -7.17 -4.51 4.70
CA THR A 162 -7.05 -3.71 3.47
C THR A 162 -7.73 -2.35 3.60
N MET A 163 -8.92 -2.29 4.18
CA MET A 163 -9.61 -1.00 4.35
C MET A 163 -8.95 -0.06 5.35
N MET A 164 -8.20 -0.57 6.34
CA MET A 164 -7.36 0.28 7.19
C MET A 164 -6.18 0.86 6.39
N HIS A 165 -5.55 0.06 5.52
CA HIS A 165 -4.53 0.54 4.58
C HIS A 165 -5.07 1.65 3.66
N GLU A 166 -6.23 1.44 3.04
CA GLU A 166 -6.85 2.47 2.19
C GLU A 166 -7.30 3.71 2.97
N LEU A 167 -7.76 3.54 4.21
CA LEU A 167 -8.11 4.65 5.08
C LEU A 167 -6.88 5.51 5.41
N GLN A 168 -5.71 4.91 5.58
CA GLN A 168 -4.46 5.65 5.75
C GLN A 168 -4.22 6.56 4.54
N HIS A 169 -4.38 6.06 3.31
CA HIS A 169 -4.22 6.88 2.11
C HIS A 169 -5.18 8.06 2.07
N LEU A 170 -6.43 7.85 2.48
CA LEU A 170 -7.42 8.91 2.60
C LEU A 170 -6.99 9.99 3.61
N ILE A 171 -6.58 9.58 4.81
CA ILE A 171 -6.06 10.47 5.86
C ILE A 171 -4.83 11.22 5.36
N ASN A 172 -3.90 10.53 4.70
CA ASN A 172 -2.68 11.11 4.16
C ASN A 172 -2.97 12.14 3.05
N ALA A 173 -3.91 11.84 2.15
CA ALA A 173 -4.34 12.75 1.10
C ALA A 173 -4.94 14.04 1.70
N TYR A 174 -5.72 13.93 2.78
CA TYR A 174 -6.23 15.11 3.48
C TYR A 174 -5.13 15.92 4.20
N ASN A 175 -4.24 15.25 4.91
CA ASN A 175 -3.24 15.91 5.75
C ASN A 175 -2.01 16.43 4.95
N ASN A 176 -1.75 15.91 3.75
CA ASN A 176 -0.61 16.31 2.92
C ASN A 176 -1.05 16.87 1.56
N LEU A 177 -1.68 16.05 0.72
CA LEU A 177 -2.02 16.43 -0.66
C LEU A 177 -2.94 17.67 -0.70
N MET A 178 -3.99 17.70 0.12
CA MET A 178 -4.90 18.85 0.23
C MET A 178 -4.25 20.09 0.87
N GLN A 179 -3.09 19.93 1.53
CA GLN A 179 -2.27 21.04 2.04
C GLN A 179 -1.25 21.55 1.01
N GLY A 180 -1.24 20.97 -0.20
CA GLY A 180 -0.51 21.48 -1.36
C GLY A 180 0.69 20.65 -1.81
N LYS A 181 0.97 19.51 -1.15
CA LYS A 181 2.06 18.60 -1.51
C LYS A 181 1.70 17.14 -1.21
N ALA A 182 1.72 16.29 -2.21
CA ALA A 182 1.60 14.85 -2.02
C ALA A 182 2.85 14.29 -1.32
N MET A 183 2.66 13.25 -0.53
CA MET A 183 3.77 12.43 -0.05
C MET A 183 4.25 11.53 -1.18
N ASP A 184 5.57 11.35 -1.28
CA ASP A 184 6.20 10.37 -2.16
C ASP A 184 5.56 8.99 -1.95
N ILE A 185 5.33 8.28 -3.06
CA ILE A 185 4.70 6.96 -3.07
C ILE A 185 5.33 6.01 -2.05
N TRP A 186 6.66 5.94 -1.98
CA TRP A 186 7.33 4.99 -1.09
C TRP A 186 7.03 5.23 0.39
N LEU A 187 6.88 6.49 0.83
CA LEU A 187 6.60 6.80 2.23
C LEU A 187 5.10 6.69 2.52
N ASN A 188 4.26 7.11 1.57
CA ASN A 188 2.81 6.95 1.66
C ASN A 188 2.46 5.47 1.85
N GLU A 189 2.96 4.61 0.97
CA GLU A 189 2.74 3.17 1.02
C GLU A 189 3.40 2.50 2.23
N ALA A 190 4.57 2.98 2.68
CA ALA A 190 5.18 2.46 3.90
C ALA A 190 4.29 2.74 5.14
N LEU A 191 3.71 3.94 5.23
CA LEU A 191 2.77 4.25 6.32
C LEU A 191 1.48 3.43 6.18
N SER A 192 0.93 3.27 4.98
CA SER A 192 -0.24 2.41 4.76
C SER A 192 0.03 0.95 5.10
N GLU A 193 1.13 0.36 4.64
CA GLU A 193 1.51 -1.01 4.99
C GLU A 193 1.72 -1.16 6.50
N SER A 194 2.20 -0.12 7.19
CA SER A 194 2.36 -0.18 8.64
C SER A 194 1.04 -0.31 9.41
N THR A 195 -0.11 0.00 8.80
CA THR A 195 -1.45 -0.33 9.35
C THR A 195 -1.62 -1.83 9.56
N SER A 196 -1.10 -2.67 8.66
CA SER A 196 -1.21 -4.13 8.76
C SER A 196 -0.56 -4.67 10.03
N LEU A 197 0.53 -4.04 10.51
CA LEU A 197 1.20 -4.38 11.77
C LEU A 197 0.34 -4.16 13.01
N ILE A 198 -0.75 -3.40 12.88
CA ILE A 198 -1.67 -3.07 13.97
C ILE A 198 -2.94 -3.92 13.87
N PHE A 199 -3.41 -4.22 12.65
CA PHE A 199 -4.78 -4.71 12.44
C PHE A 199 -4.91 -6.01 11.65
N SER A 200 -3.85 -6.54 11.01
CA SER A 200 -3.98 -7.69 10.10
C SER A 200 -2.80 -8.67 10.15
N GLU A 201 -2.92 -9.71 11.00
CA GLU A 201 -1.96 -10.83 11.01
C GLU A 201 -1.82 -11.55 9.66
N PRO A 202 -2.89 -11.81 8.88
CA PRO A 202 -2.77 -12.48 7.59
C PRO A 202 -1.93 -11.70 6.58
N LEU A 203 -2.11 -10.37 6.51
CA LEU A 203 -1.31 -9.51 5.63
C LEU A 203 0.16 -9.52 6.06
N ILE A 204 0.44 -9.42 7.37
CA ILE A 204 1.82 -9.55 7.88
C ILE A 204 2.44 -10.87 7.42
N GLY A 205 1.76 -12.01 7.63
CA GLY A 205 2.28 -13.32 7.26
C GLY A 205 2.58 -13.44 5.77
N GLU A 206 1.70 -12.89 4.91
CA GLU A 206 1.93 -12.84 3.47
C GLU A 206 3.20 -12.05 3.11
N ARG A 207 3.37 -10.85 3.70
CA ARG A 207 4.56 -10.01 3.46
C ARG A 207 5.83 -10.67 3.96
N GLU A 208 5.79 -11.36 5.10
CA GLU A 208 6.92 -12.13 5.63
C GLU A 208 7.35 -13.23 4.67
N ASP A 209 6.40 -13.97 4.07
CA ASP A 209 6.68 -15.00 3.07
C ASP A 209 7.34 -14.41 1.80
N ILE A 210 6.82 -13.28 1.31
CA ILE A 210 7.35 -12.59 0.14
C ILE A 210 8.77 -12.08 0.43
N PHE A 211 8.97 -11.43 1.59
CA PHE A 211 10.28 -10.91 1.98
C PHE A 211 11.31 -12.03 2.12
N ASN A 212 10.94 -13.14 2.77
CA ASN A 212 11.83 -14.28 2.98
C ASN A 212 12.28 -14.95 1.68
N THR A 213 11.50 -14.83 0.62
CA THR A 213 11.81 -15.37 -0.72
C THR A 213 12.40 -14.34 -1.68
N SER A 214 12.47 -13.08 -1.26
CA SER A 214 13.07 -11.98 -2.01
C SER A 214 14.59 -11.96 -1.85
N THR A 215 15.29 -11.59 -2.92
CA THR A 215 16.75 -11.37 -2.95
C THR A 215 17.13 -9.95 -3.36
N TYR A 216 16.11 -9.12 -3.56
CA TYR A 216 16.18 -7.72 -3.92
C TYR A 216 15.34 -6.95 -2.89
N TYR A 217 15.95 -6.03 -2.15
CA TYR A 217 15.30 -5.32 -1.05
C TYR A 217 15.13 -3.86 -1.45
N SER A 218 13.90 -3.45 -1.73
CA SER A 218 13.60 -2.14 -2.29
C SER A 218 12.16 -1.78 -2.01
N PHE A 219 11.94 -0.52 -1.61
CA PHE A 219 10.61 0.12 -1.60
C PHE A 219 10.68 1.59 -2.05
N TYR A 220 11.88 2.18 -2.12
CA TYR A 220 12.06 3.58 -2.53
C TYR A 220 11.71 3.81 -4.02
N THR A 221 12.19 2.92 -4.89
CA THR A 221 11.73 2.84 -6.29
C THR A 221 10.55 1.88 -6.34
N TRP A 222 9.35 2.39 -6.01
CA TRP A 222 8.20 1.58 -5.65
C TRP A 222 7.77 0.56 -6.72
N LYS A 223 7.74 0.94 -8.00
CA LYS A 223 7.32 0.02 -9.08
C LYS A 223 8.41 -0.97 -9.51
N LEU A 224 9.64 -0.83 -8.99
CA LEU A 224 10.82 -1.56 -9.44
C LEU A 224 11.02 -1.49 -10.98
N LEU A 225 10.71 -0.32 -11.56
CA LEU A 225 10.88 -0.03 -12.98
C LEU A 225 11.95 1.05 -13.17
N TYR A 226 12.59 1.05 -14.34
CA TYR A 226 13.36 2.18 -14.81
C TYR A 226 13.13 2.48 -16.29
N THR A 227 13.30 3.74 -16.70
CA THR A 227 13.22 4.16 -18.10
C THR A 227 14.31 3.47 -18.92
N ASP A 228 14.08 3.15 -20.20
CA ASP A 228 15.11 2.58 -21.09
C ASP A 228 15.67 3.58 -22.12
N ASN A 229 15.36 4.87 -21.93
CA ASN A 229 15.61 5.98 -22.85
C ASN A 229 14.83 5.91 -24.18
N THR A 230 13.79 5.08 -24.28
CA THR A 230 12.77 5.18 -25.32
C THR A 230 11.52 5.90 -24.78
N PRO A 231 10.71 6.56 -25.64
CA PRO A 231 9.62 7.42 -25.16
C PRO A 231 8.50 6.67 -24.40
N GLU A 232 8.34 5.37 -24.64
CA GLU A 232 7.33 4.53 -24.01
C GLU A 232 7.92 3.33 -23.25
N GLY A 233 9.25 3.21 -23.17
CA GLY A 233 9.91 2.01 -22.67
C GLY A 233 10.32 2.10 -21.21
N THR A 234 9.84 1.13 -20.45
CA THR A 234 10.30 0.84 -19.08
C THR A 234 10.81 -0.58 -19.00
N VAL A 235 11.85 -0.79 -18.20
CA VAL A 235 12.38 -2.11 -17.88
C VAL A 235 12.00 -2.47 -16.45
N SER A 236 11.39 -3.64 -16.29
CA SER A 236 11.08 -4.21 -14.97
C SER A 236 12.28 -4.95 -14.39
N VAL A 237 12.59 -4.66 -13.13
CA VAL A 237 13.49 -5.45 -12.29
C VAL A 237 12.63 -6.35 -11.40
N GLY A 238 12.85 -7.67 -11.46
CA GLY A 238 12.07 -8.66 -10.70
C GLY A 238 10.97 -9.37 -11.48
N GLY A 239 10.73 -8.96 -12.74
CA GLY A 239 9.74 -9.57 -13.63
C GLY A 239 8.30 -9.16 -13.30
N ASP A 240 7.34 -10.00 -13.70
CA ASP A 240 5.92 -9.80 -13.38
C ASP A 240 5.73 -9.84 -11.85
N ASP A 241 4.83 -8.98 -11.34
CA ASP A 241 4.50 -8.86 -9.92
C ASP A 241 5.65 -8.34 -9.02
N ASN A 242 6.62 -7.61 -9.58
CA ASN A 242 7.73 -7.03 -8.81
C ASN A 242 7.30 -6.04 -7.70
N ILE A 243 6.13 -5.41 -7.79
CA ILE A 243 5.61 -4.47 -6.79
C ILE A 243 5.44 -5.07 -5.39
N PHE A 244 5.21 -6.38 -5.29
CA PHE A 244 5.13 -7.07 -4.00
C PHE A 244 6.45 -7.05 -3.21
N ILE A 245 7.58 -6.93 -3.91
CA ILE A 245 8.89 -6.75 -3.27
C ILE A 245 8.88 -5.42 -2.49
N SER A 246 8.25 -4.38 -3.04
CA SER A 246 8.10 -3.08 -2.38
C SER A 246 7.22 -3.17 -1.14
N TYR A 247 6.02 -3.71 -1.25
CA TYR A 247 5.14 -3.89 -0.09
C TYR A 247 5.78 -4.73 1.02
N ALA A 248 6.43 -5.85 0.67
CA ALA A 248 7.10 -6.69 1.65
C ALA A 248 8.31 -5.99 2.29
N SER A 249 9.09 -5.26 1.48
CA SER A 249 10.25 -4.50 1.97
C SER A 249 9.83 -3.32 2.85
N SER A 250 8.80 -2.58 2.48
CA SER A 250 8.28 -1.45 3.26
C SER A 250 7.70 -1.94 4.59
N LEU A 251 6.86 -2.98 4.60
CA LEU A 251 6.30 -3.53 5.84
C LEU A 251 7.41 -4.06 6.77
N MET A 252 8.42 -4.75 6.25
CA MET A 252 9.56 -5.21 7.06
C MET A 252 10.45 -4.08 7.56
N PHE A 253 10.62 -3.01 6.78
CA PHE A 253 11.31 -1.80 7.22
C PHE A 253 10.55 -1.11 8.35
N MET A 254 9.24 -0.93 8.20
CA MET A 254 8.37 -0.33 9.20
C MET A 254 8.29 -1.16 10.49
N LYS A 255 8.25 -2.49 10.36
CA LYS A 255 8.33 -3.43 11.50
C LYS A 255 9.66 -3.31 12.23
N TRP A 256 10.77 -3.21 11.50
CA TRP A 256 12.09 -3.01 12.10
C TRP A 256 12.16 -1.71 12.89
N ILE A 257 11.83 -0.56 12.30
CA ILE A 257 11.91 0.73 13.02
C ILE A 257 11.00 0.75 14.26
N ASP A 258 9.81 0.14 14.21
CA ASP A 258 8.94 0.05 15.38
C ASP A 258 9.59 -0.77 16.50
N LEU A 259 10.12 -1.96 16.17
CA LEU A 259 10.84 -2.78 17.15
C LEU A 259 12.05 -2.06 17.75
N LYS A 260 12.80 -1.27 16.96
CA LYS A 260 13.94 -0.48 17.47
C LYS A 260 13.51 0.71 18.33
N THR A 261 12.27 1.15 18.23
CA THR A 261 11.73 2.32 18.96
C THR A 261 10.73 1.95 20.05
N GLY A 262 10.56 0.66 20.33
CA GLY A 262 9.81 0.16 21.50
C GLY A 262 8.60 -0.72 21.18
N GLY A 263 8.27 -0.95 19.90
CA GLY A 263 7.24 -1.88 19.45
C GLY A 263 5.82 -1.44 19.77
N LYS A 264 5.57 -0.13 19.77
CA LYS A 264 4.29 0.49 20.16
C LYS A 264 3.72 1.42 19.10
N GLN A 265 4.28 1.41 17.90
CA GLN A 265 3.82 2.16 16.73
C GLN A 265 3.87 3.69 16.86
N GLU A 266 4.41 4.23 17.96
CA GLU A 266 4.59 5.67 18.18
C GLU A 266 5.51 6.30 17.12
N ILE A 267 6.44 5.52 16.58
CA ILE A 267 7.32 5.99 15.50
C ILE A 267 6.54 6.31 14.22
N TYR A 268 5.46 5.57 13.92
CA TYR A 268 4.62 5.82 12.76
C TYR A 268 3.90 7.15 12.90
N LYS A 269 3.43 7.46 14.11
CA LYS A 269 2.82 8.74 14.46
C LYS A 269 3.80 9.89 14.29
N GLU A 270 5.03 9.75 14.78
CA GLU A 270 6.05 10.80 14.59
C GLU A 270 6.37 11.06 13.12
N ILE A 271 6.38 10.01 12.29
CA ILE A 271 6.61 10.13 10.83
C ILE A 271 5.41 10.78 10.15
N ALA A 272 4.19 10.30 10.40
CA ALA A 272 2.96 10.82 9.80
C ALA A 272 2.74 12.31 10.09
N HIS A 273 3.06 12.75 11.32
CA HIS A 273 2.94 14.14 11.77
C HIS A 273 4.22 14.98 11.62
N SER A 274 5.23 14.47 10.92
CA SER A 274 6.44 15.24 10.60
C SER A 274 6.13 16.43 9.67
N ASP A 275 7.01 17.44 9.68
CA ASP A 275 6.80 18.70 8.95
C ASP A 275 6.60 18.47 7.44
N PRO A 276 5.40 18.75 6.89
CA PRO A 276 5.08 18.49 5.49
C PRO A 276 5.82 19.44 4.51
N SER A 277 6.52 20.47 5.01
CA SER A 277 7.36 21.33 4.16
C SER A 277 8.69 20.68 3.76
N LEU A 278 9.11 19.65 4.48
CA LEU A 278 10.32 18.88 4.20
C LEU A 278 10.09 17.88 3.04
N THR A 279 11.18 17.41 2.41
CA THR A 279 11.12 16.22 1.55
C THR A 279 10.81 14.97 2.37
N ASP A 280 10.26 13.93 1.76
CA ASP A 280 9.84 12.74 2.53
C ASP A 280 11.03 11.96 3.12
N GLU A 281 12.20 12.03 2.48
CA GLU A 281 13.45 11.53 3.08
C GLU A 281 13.85 12.37 4.32
N GLU A 282 13.79 13.70 4.24
CA GLU A 282 14.06 14.58 5.39
C GLU A 282 13.06 14.38 6.52
N ARG A 283 11.78 14.17 6.20
CA ARG A 283 10.72 13.84 7.17
C ARG A 283 11.08 12.58 7.95
N LEU A 284 11.37 11.49 7.24
CA LEU A 284 11.79 10.23 7.86
C LEU A 284 13.05 10.44 8.70
N MET A 285 14.10 11.06 8.15
CA MET A 285 15.38 11.25 8.84
C MET A 285 15.28 12.16 10.07
N SER A 286 14.40 13.17 10.06
CA SER A 286 14.15 14.04 11.21
C SER A 286 13.62 13.28 12.42
N VAL A 287 12.94 12.16 12.18
CA VAL A 287 12.42 11.27 13.21
C VAL A 287 13.45 10.21 13.57
N LEU A 288 13.96 9.45 12.59
CA LEU A 288 14.85 8.30 12.85
C LEU A 288 16.18 8.69 13.50
N SER A 289 16.68 9.90 13.24
CA SER A 289 17.90 10.42 13.86
C SER A 289 17.77 10.56 15.39
N LYS A 290 16.57 10.86 15.91
CA LYS A 290 16.30 10.93 17.37
C LYS A 290 16.55 9.59 18.07
N TYR A 291 16.43 8.49 17.32
CA TYR A 291 16.59 7.12 17.78
C TYR A 291 17.94 6.50 17.39
N ASN A 292 18.83 7.27 16.77
CA ASN A 292 20.14 6.82 16.29
C ASN A 292 20.05 5.62 15.33
N LEU A 293 19.03 5.56 14.46
CA LEU A 293 18.86 4.46 13.50
C LEU A 293 19.67 4.65 12.21
N GLY A 294 20.30 5.81 12.03
CA GLY A 294 21.20 6.12 10.94
C GLY A 294 21.35 7.63 10.77
N ASN A 295 22.42 8.06 10.07
CA ASN A 295 22.70 9.48 9.83
C ASN A 295 22.08 10.02 8.53
N ASP A 296 21.84 9.14 7.57
CA ASP A 296 21.18 9.42 6.30
C ASP A 296 20.40 8.17 5.84
N MET A 297 19.64 8.28 4.74
CA MET A 297 18.81 7.18 4.25
C MET A 297 19.62 5.94 3.82
N ASN A 298 20.85 6.10 3.29
CA ASN A 298 21.68 4.95 2.96
C ASN A 298 22.10 4.21 4.23
N ASP A 299 22.51 4.95 5.25
CA ASP A 299 22.91 4.40 6.53
C ASP A 299 21.75 3.68 7.21
N VAL A 300 20.55 4.29 7.20
CA VAL A 300 19.33 3.68 7.73
C VAL A 300 18.99 2.37 7.02
N LEU A 301 18.98 2.35 5.67
CA LEU A 301 18.64 1.14 4.91
C LEU A 301 19.69 0.03 5.10
N LEU A 302 20.97 0.39 5.20
CA LEU A 302 22.02 -0.59 5.53
C LEU A 302 21.92 -1.08 6.98
N ASN A 303 21.58 -0.22 7.93
CA ASN A 303 21.33 -0.59 9.33
C ASN A 303 20.11 -1.51 9.46
N TRP A 304 19.08 -1.30 8.64
CA TRP A 304 17.91 -2.17 8.55
C TRP A 304 18.28 -3.58 8.12
N ILE A 305 19.01 -3.71 7.01
CA ILE A 305 19.49 -5.00 6.50
C ILE A 305 20.43 -5.67 7.50
N GLU A 306 21.34 -4.92 8.11
CA GLU A 306 22.20 -5.43 9.19
C GLU A 306 21.39 -5.90 10.41
N GLY A 307 20.35 -5.15 10.79
CA GLY A 307 19.42 -5.53 11.85
C GLY A 307 18.72 -6.85 11.57
N ILE A 308 18.19 -7.05 10.37
CA ILE A 308 17.59 -8.33 9.96
C ILE A 308 18.65 -9.44 10.00
N ASN A 309 19.86 -9.20 9.48
CA ASN A 309 20.95 -10.18 9.53
C ASN A 309 21.30 -10.60 10.97
N ASN A 310 21.15 -9.69 11.92
CA ASN A 310 21.38 -9.92 13.35
C ASN A 310 20.16 -10.50 14.10
N GLY A 311 19.03 -10.70 13.41
CA GLY A 311 17.82 -11.29 13.97
C GLY A 311 16.91 -10.30 14.71
N ASP A 312 17.01 -8.99 14.43
CA ASP A 312 16.14 -7.98 15.03
C ASP A 312 14.64 -8.23 14.76
N ILE A 313 14.31 -8.88 13.63
CA ILE A 313 12.96 -9.35 13.31
C ILE A 313 12.95 -10.88 13.32
N PRO A 314 12.34 -11.53 14.34
CA PRO A 314 12.28 -12.98 14.43
C PRO A 314 11.60 -13.61 13.21
N GLY A 315 12.17 -14.70 12.69
CA GLY A 315 11.61 -15.46 11.56
C GLY A 315 11.99 -14.94 10.18
N ILE A 316 12.50 -13.71 10.08
CA ILE A 316 12.90 -13.08 8.82
C ILE A 316 14.34 -13.43 8.47
N LYS A 317 14.58 -13.72 7.19
CA LYS A 317 15.88 -14.16 6.68
C LYS A 317 16.26 -13.41 5.42
N LEU A 318 17.56 -13.16 5.32
CA LEU A 318 18.18 -12.58 4.15
C LEU A 318 18.75 -13.67 3.24
N SER A 319 18.75 -13.39 1.93
CA SER A 319 19.25 -14.30 0.91
C SER A 319 20.14 -13.55 -0.08
N ALA A 320 21.22 -14.20 -0.52
CA ALA A 320 22.05 -13.65 -1.59
C ALA A 320 21.31 -13.74 -2.92
N ILE A 321 21.49 -12.73 -3.77
CA ILE A 321 20.93 -12.71 -5.13
C ILE A 321 21.61 -13.76 -6.00
N ASP A 322 20.81 -14.57 -6.71
CA ASP A 322 21.33 -15.49 -7.72
C ASP A 322 21.60 -14.69 -9.00
N PRO A 323 22.86 -14.51 -9.43
CA PRO A 323 23.15 -13.76 -10.64
C PRO A 323 22.67 -14.45 -11.91
N ASP A 324 22.22 -15.71 -11.85
CA ASP A 324 21.60 -16.41 -12.98
C ASP A 324 20.07 -16.26 -13.02
N ASP A 325 19.45 -15.60 -12.04
CA ASP A 325 17.99 -15.39 -12.03
C ASP A 325 17.60 -14.40 -13.12
N GLN A 326 16.92 -14.88 -14.16
CA GLN A 326 16.52 -14.08 -15.32
C GLN A 326 15.56 -12.94 -14.99
N LYS A 327 14.91 -12.96 -13.83
CA LYS A 327 14.07 -11.84 -13.37
C LYS A 327 14.89 -10.62 -12.94
N PHE A 328 16.11 -10.85 -12.46
CA PHE A 328 16.99 -9.80 -11.95
C PHE A 328 18.24 -9.59 -12.82
N ASN A 329 18.70 -10.62 -13.53
CA ASN A 329 19.75 -10.52 -14.51
C ASN A 329 19.16 -10.09 -15.87
N ILE A 330 19.33 -8.81 -16.15
CA ILE A 330 18.83 -8.16 -17.35
C ILE A 330 20.04 -7.84 -18.22
N ASN A 331 20.13 -8.52 -19.36
CA ASN A 331 21.22 -8.37 -20.34
C ASN A 331 22.64 -8.61 -19.77
N GLY A 332 22.79 -9.52 -18.81
CA GLY A 332 24.08 -9.93 -18.26
C GLY A 332 24.53 -9.16 -17.01
N SER A 333 23.68 -8.25 -16.49
CA SER A 333 23.92 -7.50 -15.26
C SER A 333 22.66 -7.44 -14.39
N ILE A 334 22.84 -7.14 -13.10
CA ILE A 334 21.72 -6.87 -12.19
C ILE A 334 21.55 -5.35 -12.07
N PRO A 335 20.48 -4.75 -12.59
CA PRO A 335 20.22 -3.33 -12.40
C PRO A 335 19.84 -3.05 -10.94
N LEU A 336 20.65 -2.25 -10.26
CA LEU A 336 20.38 -1.78 -8.90
C LEU A 336 19.72 -0.40 -8.96
N LEU A 337 18.44 -0.35 -8.61
CA LEU A 337 17.63 0.86 -8.63
C LEU A 337 17.98 1.77 -7.44
N PRO A 338 17.67 3.07 -7.50
CA PRO A 338 17.91 4.00 -6.41
C PRO A 338 17.42 3.49 -5.05
N ARG A 339 18.31 3.55 -4.06
CA ARG A 339 18.16 3.05 -2.69
C ARG A 339 17.81 1.57 -2.55
N SER A 340 17.87 0.78 -3.60
CA SER A 340 17.69 -0.67 -3.52
C SER A 340 18.96 -1.36 -3.03
N ILE A 341 18.78 -2.49 -2.34
CA ILE A 341 19.86 -3.29 -1.78
C ILE A 341 19.79 -4.71 -2.35
N VAL A 342 20.96 -5.25 -2.70
CA VAL A 342 21.13 -6.69 -2.94
C VAL A 342 22.26 -7.23 -2.09
N LEU A 343 22.21 -8.52 -1.79
CA LEU A 343 23.21 -9.22 -0.99
C LEU A 343 24.01 -10.18 -1.83
N TYR A 344 25.31 -10.30 -1.54
CA TYR A 344 26.22 -11.14 -2.29
C TYR A 344 27.27 -11.79 -1.38
N SER A 345 27.86 -12.90 -1.85
CA SER A 345 29.00 -13.52 -1.18
C SER A 345 30.23 -12.64 -1.30
N THR A 346 30.74 -12.19 -0.15
CA THR A 346 31.93 -11.32 -0.06
C THR A 346 33.17 -12.01 -0.65
N ALA A 347 33.31 -13.31 -0.38
CA ALA A 347 34.49 -14.09 -0.80
C ALA A 347 34.58 -14.24 -2.33
N ASP A 348 33.44 -14.41 -2.99
CA ASP A 348 33.37 -14.63 -4.44
C ASP A 348 33.34 -13.32 -5.24
N ASN A 349 33.05 -12.19 -4.58
CA ASN A 349 32.90 -10.88 -5.19
C ASN A 349 33.71 -9.77 -4.50
N PRO A 350 35.02 -9.95 -4.31
CA PRO A 350 35.85 -8.96 -3.61
C PRO A 350 36.00 -7.64 -4.37
N GLN A 351 35.72 -7.64 -5.67
CA GLN A 351 35.84 -6.45 -6.52
C GLN A 351 34.67 -5.46 -6.43
N ILE A 352 33.52 -5.88 -5.88
CA ILE A 352 32.38 -4.97 -5.67
C ILE A 352 32.75 -4.08 -4.48
N THR A 353 33.34 -2.94 -4.78
CA THR A 353 33.85 -1.96 -3.82
C THR A 353 33.09 -0.66 -3.97
N SER A 354 32.98 0.11 -2.89
CA SER A 354 32.33 1.41 -2.88
C SER A 354 32.98 2.37 -3.89
N GLY A 355 32.17 2.99 -4.75
CA GLY A 355 32.62 3.92 -5.78
C GLY A 355 31.47 4.34 -6.70
N GLY A 356 31.52 5.56 -7.22
CA GLY A 356 30.39 6.13 -7.97
C GLY A 356 29.15 6.28 -7.09
N LYS A 357 28.02 5.70 -7.53
CA LYS A 357 26.73 5.67 -6.82
C LYS A 357 26.52 4.39 -6.00
N LEU A 358 27.58 3.61 -5.71
CA LEU A 358 27.49 2.36 -4.96
C LEU A 358 28.20 2.46 -3.61
N LEU A 359 27.53 1.98 -2.57
CA LEU A 359 28.09 1.78 -1.23
C LEU A 359 27.95 0.31 -0.84
N THR A 360 28.98 -0.25 -0.19
CA THR A 360 28.98 -1.64 0.25
C THR A 360 29.20 -1.75 1.76
N ARG A 361 28.59 -2.76 2.39
CA ARG A 361 28.75 -3.05 3.82
C ARG A 361 28.82 -4.56 4.09
N PRO A 362 29.92 -5.06 4.68
CA PRO A 362 29.98 -6.45 5.14
C PRO A 362 29.00 -6.70 6.30
N LEU A 363 28.27 -7.80 6.26
CA LEU A 363 27.29 -8.20 7.30
C LEU A 363 27.86 -9.16 8.34
N GLY A 364 29.17 -9.45 8.29
CA GLY A 364 29.94 -10.16 9.31
C GLY A 364 29.55 -11.63 9.52
N GLN A 365 28.41 -11.89 10.15
CA GLN A 365 27.99 -13.21 10.66
C GLN A 365 27.74 -14.25 9.56
N THR A 366 27.39 -13.79 8.36
CA THR A 366 26.89 -14.62 7.26
C THR A 366 27.89 -14.81 6.12
N GLY A 367 29.01 -14.07 6.13
CA GLY A 367 29.91 -13.97 4.98
C GLY A 367 29.32 -13.17 3.80
N LEU A 368 28.14 -12.59 3.99
CA LEU A 368 27.49 -11.72 3.01
C LEU A 368 27.97 -10.28 3.15
N SER A 369 27.89 -9.55 2.04
CA SER A 369 27.94 -8.09 2.00
C SER A 369 26.67 -7.58 1.34
N ALA A 370 26.20 -6.43 1.79
CA ALA A 370 25.17 -5.65 1.12
C ALA A 370 25.83 -4.65 0.16
N VAL A 371 25.21 -4.42 -1.00
CA VAL A 371 25.48 -3.27 -1.88
C VAL A 371 24.20 -2.48 -2.05
N ILE A 372 24.29 -1.16 -1.89
CA ILE A 372 23.19 -0.21 -2.07
C ILE A 372 23.55 0.79 -3.17
N ASN A 373 22.56 1.17 -3.98
CA ASN A 373 22.65 2.31 -4.87
C ASN A 373 22.29 3.59 -4.10
N THR A 374 23.22 4.52 -3.99
CA THR A 374 23.07 5.76 -3.22
C THR A 374 22.37 6.88 -3.98
N SER A 375 21.91 6.62 -5.21
CA SER A 375 21.12 7.57 -6.00
C SER A 375 19.75 7.83 -5.39
N VAL A 376 19.14 8.92 -5.85
CA VAL A 376 17.78 9.36 -5.49
C VAL A 376 16.98 9.44 -6.77
N ASN A 377 15.70 9.06 -6.72
CA ASN A 377 14.78 9.26 -7.84
C ASN A 377 14.46 10.75 -7.94
N GLN A 378 14.95 11.42 -8.98
CA GLN A 378 14.78 12.88 -9.11
C GLN A 378 13.33 13.29 -9.46
N GLU A 379 12.52 12.37 -10.00
CA GLU A 379 11.11 12.60 -10.36
C GLU A 379 10.25 11.41 -9.85
N SER A 380 10.10 11.32 -8.52
CA SER A 380 9.59 10.15 -7.79
C SER A 380 8.08 9.90 -7.84
N TYR A 381 7.27 10.79 -8.45
CA TYR A 381 5.81 10.70 -8.33
C TYR A 381 5.24 9.37 -8.84
N GLU A 382 5.83 8.78 -9.87
CA GLU A 382 5.34 7.51 -10.43
C GLU A 382 6.00 6.26 -9.84
N GLY A 383 6.99 6.42 -8.95
CA GLY A 383 7.74 5.29 -8.40
C GLY A 383 8.62 4.54 -9.43
N ILE A 384 9.03 5.23 -10.51
CA ILE A 384 9.92 4.72 -11.57
C ILE A 384 11.26 5.45 -11.46
N ALA A 385 12.37 4.74 -11.74
CA ALA A 385 13.70 5.34 -11.76
C ALA A 385 14.13 5.78 -13.17
N GLU A 386 14.98 6.79 -13.24
CA GLU A 386 15.65 7.15 -14.50
C GLU A 386 16.83 6.22 -14.77
N THR A 387 17.09 5.86 -16.04
CA THR A 387 18.24 5.00 -16.39
C THR A 387 19.56 5.55 -15.83
N ALA A 388 19.71 6.88 -15.80
CA ALA A 388 20.92 7.54 -15.32
C ALA A 388 21.21 7.31 -13.82
N ASP A 389 20.18 6.92 -13.06
CA ASP A 389 20.25 6.64 -11.62
C ASP A 389 20.33 5.15 -11.30
N VAL A 390 20.35 4.28 -12.32
CA VAL A 390 20.50 2.84 -12.17
C VAL A 390 21.95 2.40 -12.32
N GLU A 391 22.41 1.55 -11.40
CA GLU A 391 23.77 1.01 -11.42
C GLU A 391 23.74 -0.48 -11.81
N ASN A 392 24.49 -0.86 -12.83
CA ASN A 392 24.50 -2.24 -13.31
C ASN A 392 25.60 -3.05 -12.60
N LEU A 393 25.18 -4.02 -11.78
CA LEU A 393 26.09 -4.89 -11.04
C LEU A 393 26.47 -6.13 -11.85
N THR A 394 27.74 -6.53 -11.73
CA THR A 394 28.21 -7.85 -12.15
C THR A 394 28.62 -8.65 -10.92
N ILE A 395 27.81 -9.65 -10.57
CA ILE A 395 28.01 -10.52 -9.41
C ILE A 395 28.32 -11.94 -9.90
N LYS A 396 29.35 -12.56 -9.33
CA LYS A 396 29.66 -13.98 -9.50
C LYS A 396 28.84 -14.80 -8.52
N LYS A 397 28.30 -15.90 -9.02
CA LYS A 397 27.63 -16.90 -8.20
C LYS A 397 28.64 -17.51 -7.24
N ALA A 398 28.32 -17.45 -5.95
CA ALA A 398 29.11 -18.06 -4.90
C ALA A 398 29.28 -19.56 -5.11
N ALA A 399 30.51 -20.06 -5.01
CA ALA A 399 30.80 -21.47 -5.17
C ALA A 399 30.28 -22.32 -3.99
N ASN A 400 30.25 -21.75 -2.78
CA ASN A 400 29.74 -22.39 -1.56
C ASN A 400 29.08 -21.35 -0.64
N LEU A 401 27.74 -21.23 -0.67
CA LEU A 401 27.01 -20.50 0.37
C LEU A 401 26.93 -21.37 1.65
N ASN A 402 26.95 -20.72 2.82
CA ASN A 402 26.68 -21.39 4.10
C ASN A 402 25.31 -22.09 4.05
N SER A 403 25.15 -23.25 4.68
CA SER A 403 23.89 -24.02 4.65
C SER A 403 22.66 -23.28 5.21
N SER A 404 22.88 -22.25 6.05
CA SER A 404 21.85 -21.34 6.54
C SER A 404 21.42 -20.26 5.54
N ILE A 405 22.16 -20.09 4.43
CA ILE A 405 21.97 -19.06 3.41
C ILE A 405 21.78 -19.78 2.07
N LYS A 406 20.63 -19.59 1.44
CA LYS A 406 20.33 -20.21 0.15
C LYS A 406 20.10 -19.13 -0.88
N TYR A 407 20.45 -19.42 -2.13
CA TYR A 407 19.81 -18.72 -3.24
C TYR A 407 18.33 -19.04 -3.18
N GLN A 408 17.52 -18.00 -3.07
CA GLN A 408 16.09 -18.11 -3.16
C GLN A 408 15.65 -17.54 -4.51
N ARG A 409 14.70 -18.21 -5.13
CA ARG A 409 14.09 -17.74 -6.37
C ARG A 409 12.73 -17.19 -6.04
N PHE A 410 12.49 -15.99 -6.53
CA PHE A 410 11.25 -15.28 -6.28
C PHE A 410 10.11 -15.88 -7.13
N ASN A 411 9.11 -16.47 -6.47
CA ASN A 411 7.93 -17.05 -7.13
C ASN A 411 6.64 -16.53 -6.48
N LEU A 412 5.87 -15.74 -7.25
CA LEU A 412 4.65 -15.08 -6.80
C LEU A 412 3.35 -15.71 -7.33
N GLN A 413 3.39 -16.95 -7.84
CA GLN A 413 2.18 -17.53 -8.42
C GLN A 413 1.01 -17.56 -7.41
N ASN A 414 -0.10 -16.90 -7.80
CA ASN A 414 -1.43 -16.90 -7.18
C ASN A 414 -1.54 -16.18 -5.82
N ARG A 415 -1.34 -14.86 -5.77
CA ARG A 415 -1.63 -14.04 -4.58
C ARG A 415 -2.46 -12.80 -4.94
N GLY A 416 -3.47 -12.46 -4.11
CA GLY A 416 -4.23 -11.22 -4.25
C GLY A 416 -3.36 -10.01 -3.87
N TYR A 417 -3.62 -8.83 -4.44
CA TYR A 417 -2.78 -7.66 -4.15
C TYR A 417 -3.52 -6.34 -4.04
N PHE A 418 -2.74 -5.38 -3.55
CA PHE A 418 -3.06 -3.98 -3.42
C PHE A 418 -2.64 -3.28 -4.70
N ILE A 419 -3.59 -2.64 -5.37
CA ILE A 419 -3.26 -1.62 -6.36
C ILE A 419 -3.73 -0.32 -5.79
N ASP A 420 -2.85 0.27 -5.01
CA ASP A 420 -3.00 1.66 -4.65
C ASP A 420 -2.80 2.50 -5.90
N LYS A 421 -3.80 3.33 -6.21
CA LYS A 421 -3.64 4.29 -7.30
C LYS A 421 -2.62 5.33 -6.83
N VAL A 422 -1.47 5.33 -7.52
CA VAL A 422 -0.41 6.32 -7.33
C VAL A 422 -0.96 7.76 -7.50
N ILE A 423 -0.65 8.63 -6.53
CA ILE A 423 -0.95 10.06 -6.58
C ILE A 423 -0.07 10.70 -7.67
N THR A 424 -0.67 11.40 -8.64
CA THR A 424 0.08 11.98 -9.77
C THR A 424 0.25 13.50 -9.63
N GLU A 425 1.19 14.08 -10.37
CA GLU A 425 1.32 15.55 -10.44
C GLU A 425 0.06 16.26 -10.94
N GLU A 426 -0.74 15.60 -11.78
CA GLU A 426 -2.00 16.17 -12.26
C GLU A 426 -2.98 16.38 -11.11
N ASP A 427 -3.01 15.44 -10.16
CA ASP A 427 -3.84 15.55 -8.96
C ASP A 427 -3.44 16.76 -8.11
N GLU A 428 -2.14 16.99 -7.90
CA GLU A 428 -1.66 18.18 -7.19
C GLU A 428 -2.00 19.49 -7.91
N LYS A 429 -1.82 19.53 -9.25
CA LYS A 429 -2.12 20.71 -10.08
C LYS A 429 -3.60 21.06 -10.02
N ASN A 430 -4.48 20.08 -9.89
CA ASN A 430 -5.92 20.30 -9.82
C ASN A 430 -6.36 20.87 -8.47
N ILE A 431 -5.64 20.57 -7.39
CA ILE A 431 -5.90 21.15 -6.06
C ILE A 431 -5.47 22.62 -6.01
N LYS A 432 -4.28 22.96 -6.52
CA LYS A 432 -3.75 24.34 -6.51
C LYS A 432 -4.57 25.34 -7.34
N LYS A 433 -5.49 24.87 -8.18
CA LYS A 433 -6.38 25.71 -9.00
C LYS A 433 -7.67 26.10 -8.28
N GLN A 434 -7.98 25.47 -7.15
CA GLN A 434 -9.14 25.76 -6.30
C GLN A 434 -8.74 26.73 -5.20
#